data_AF-A0A8T3E0D1-F1
#
_entry.id   AF-A0A8T3E0D1-F1
#
_cell.length_a   1.000
_cell.length_b   1.000
_cell.length_c   1.000
_cell.angle_alpha   90.00
_cell.angle_beta   90.00
_cell.angle_gamma   90.00
#
_symmetry.space_group_name_H-M   'P 1'
#
loop_
_entity.id
_entity.type
_entity.pdbx_description
1 polymer ?
#
loop_
_entity_poly.entity_id
_entity_poly.type
_entity_poly.pdbx_seq_one_letter_code
_entity_poly.pdbx_strand_id
1 'polypeptide(L)'
;MGTDLTPSLWESTFNKLLEEELEYNDTWVFRFNNSLHEQLSPEEKRRGWKIYCPSAFGQFKCKTCSKTWPSARVMVLFHYRLQKERGTVVMRRFGQKCRRCNGDFARPGFSPRVVEEVLLKLISKIRKNCYGEEDEGGGCSSESTVVWTKPHESSLCEACAKGICSKVDQDRSA
;
A
#
# COMPACT_ATOMS: atom_id res chain seq x y z
N MET A 1 -5.74 16.07 19.02
CA MET A 1 -4.59 15.16 19.16
C MET A 1 -4.32 14.54 17.79
N GLY A 2 -3.25 14.97 17.10
CA GLY A 2 -3.06 14.70 15.67
C GLY A 2 -2.14 13.51 15.40
N THR A 3 -2.72 12.36 15.09
CA THR A 3 -2.26 11.35 14.11
C THR A 3 -0.74 11.07 14.00
N ASP A 4 -0.11 10.59 15.07
CA ASP A 4 1.19 9.91 15.04
C ASP A 4 1.04 8.37 15.22
N LEU A 5 -0.09 7.83 14.77
CA LEU A 5 -0.42 6.39 14.85
C LEU A 5 -0.07 5.62 13.57
N THR A 6 0.67 6.24 12.64
CA THR A 6 0.68 5.74 11.26
C THR A 6 1.50 4.47 11.02
N PRO A 7 2.59 4.16 11.75
CA PRO A 7 3.25 2.87 11.60
C PRO A 7 2.59 1.76 12.43
N SER A 8 2.34 2.04 13.71
CA SER A 8 1.80 1.07 14.65
C SER A 8 0.41 0.56 14.27
N LEU A 9 -0.45 1.42 13.69
CA LEU A 9 -1.78 1.01 13.22
C LEU A 9 -1.70 -0.06 12.13
N TRP A 10 -0.82 0.07 11.13
CA TRP A 10 -0.75 -0.94 10.09
C TRP A 10 -0.16 -2.24 10.60
N GLU A 11 0.87 -2.17 11.44
CA GLU A 11 1.49 -3.37 12.00
C GLU A 11 0.51 -4.13 12.88
N SER A 12 -0.22 -3.45 13.77
CA SER A 12 -1.20 -4.10 14.63
C SER A 12 -2.39 -4.65 13.84
N THR A 13 -2.93 -3.88 12.87
CA THR A 13 -4.00 -4.37 12.01
C THR A 13 -3.53 -5.55 11.15
N PHE A 14 -2.29 -5.52 10.65
CA PHE A 14 -1.75 -6.62 9.87
C PHE A 14 -1.63 -7.90 10.70
N ASN A 15 -1.08 -7.82 11.91
CA ASN A 15 -0.97 -8.99 12.79
C ASN A 15 -2.34 -9.57 13.16
N LYS A 16 -3.31 -8.70 13.48
CA LYS A 16 -4.68 -9.11 13.76
C LYS A 16 -5.30 -9.86 12.58
N LEU A 17 -5.22 -9.29 11.38
CA LEU A 17 -5.79 -9.92 10.18
C LEU A 17 -5.04 -11.19 9.79
N LEU A 18 -3.74 -11.27 10.06
CA LEU A 18 -2.97 -12.50 9.86
C LEU A 18 -3.51 -13.64 10.72
N GLU A 19 -3.75 -13.38 12.00
CA GLU A 19 -4.30 -14.39 12.92
C GLU A 19 -5.72 -14.81 12.54
N GLU A 20 -6.52 -13.89 11.98
CA GLU A 20 -7.90 -14.15 11.57
C GLU A 20 -8.01 -14.87 10.21
N GLU A 21 -7.12 -14.57 9.26
CA GLU A 21 -7.27 -14.97 7.84
C GLU A 21 -6.25 -16.03 7.37
N LEU A 22 -5.18 -16.26 8.13
CA LEU A 22 -4.13 -17.23 7.79
C LEU A 22 -4.03 -18.30 8.88
N GLU A 23 -4.43 -19.52 8.54
CA GLU A 23 -4.38 -20.68 9.45
C GLU A 23 -3.00 -21.37 9.48
N TYR A 24 -1.95 -20.71 8.99
CA TYR A 24 -0.59 -21.26 8.91
C TYR A 24 0.24 -20.90 10.14
N ASN A 25 1.11 -21.81 10.57
CA ASN A 25 1.96 -21.64 11.76
C ASN A 25 3.23 -20.79 11.48
N ASP A 26 3.18 -19.90 10.49
CA ASP A 26 4.30 -19.08 10.05
C ASP A 26 4.35 -17.75 10.79
N THR A 27 5.56 -17.29 11.07
CA THR A 27 5.76 -15.97 11.69
C THR A 27 5.97 -14.90 10.64
N TRP A 28 5.16 -13.84 10.68
CA TRP A 28 5.29 -12.70 9.79
C TRP A 28 5.83 -11.47 10.51
N VAL A 29 6.73 -10.74 9.85
CA VAL A 29 7.24 -9.45 10.34
C VAL A 29 6.83 -8.35 9.38
N PHE A 30 6.22 -7.29 9.91
CA PHE A 30 5.84 -6.10 9.16
C PHE A 30 6.82 -4.96 9.41
N ARG A 31 7.32 -4.31 8.35
CA ARG A 31 8.29 -3.22 8.46
C ARG A 31 7.92 -2.05 7.58
N PHE A 32 8.30 -0.85 8.01
CA PHE A 32 8.19 0.35 7.21
C PHE A 32 9.54 0.75 6.62
N ASN A 33 9.55 1.09 5.35
CA ASN A 33 10.73 1.66 4.70
C ASN A 33 10.31 2.74 3.68
N ASN A 34 10.53 4.01 4.00
CA ASN A 34 10.22 5.12 3.11
C ASN A 34 11.13 5.21 1.87
N SER A 35 12.24 4.47 1.87
CA SER A 35 13.19 4.39 0.76
C SER A 35 13.02 3.12 -0.07
N LEU A 36 11.98 2.30 0.19
CA LEU A 36 11.72 1.07 -0.56
C LEU A 36 11.54 1.36 -2.05
N HIS A 37 12.32 0.70 -2.90
CA HIS A 37 12.23 0.88 -4.35
C HIS A 37 11.00 0.20 -4.93
N GLU A 38 10.41 0.80 -5.94
CA GLU A 38 9.21 0.35 -6.66
C GLU A 38 9.41 -0.88 -7.53
N GLN A 39 10.65 -1.31 -7.72
CA GLN A 39 11.04 -2.46 -8.52
C GLN A 39 11.95 -3.36 -7.71
N LEU A 40 11.79 -4.67 -7.90
CA LEU A 40 12.72 -5.67 -7.39
C LEU A 40 13.83 -5.92 -8.40
N SER A 41 15.05 -5.96 -7.91
CA SER A 41 16.19 -6.48 -8.66
C SER A 41 16.00 -7.95 -9.03
N PRO A 42 16.71 -8.46 -10.06
CA PRO A 42 16.68 -9.89 -10.40
C PRO A 42 17.08 -10.79 -9.24
N GLU A 43 17.98 -10.33 -8.37
CA GLU A 43 18.38 -11.08 -7.18
C GLU A 43 17.26 -11.14 -6.13
N GLU A 44 16.58 -10.04 -5.86
CA GLU A 44 15.46 -10.04 -4.92
C GLU A 44 14.32 -10.96 -5.40
N LYS A 45 14.02 -10.94 -6.71
CA LYS A 45 13.04 -11.87 -7.31
C LYS A 45 13.47 -13.33 -7.12
N ARG A 46 14.74 -13.66 -7.38
CA ARG A 46 15.29 -15.01 -7.12
C ARG A 46 15.23 -15.41 -5.64
N ARG A 47 15.32 -14.44 -4.73
CA ARG A 47 15.15 -14.65 -3.29
C ARG A 47 13.67 -14.74 -2.86
N GLY A 48 12.73 -14.79 -3.80
CA GLY A 48 11.31 -14.99 -3.56
C GLY A 48 10.54 -13.72 -3.20
N TRP A 49 11.14 -12.53 -3.33
CA TRP A 49 10.42 -11.28 -3.13
C TRP A 49 9.38 -11.04 -4.22
N LYS A 50 8.24 -10.52 -3.80
CA LYS A 50 7.09 -10.15 -4.63
C LYS A 50 6.69 -8.71 -4.32
N ILE A 51 6.08 -8.05 -5.30
CA ILE A 51 5.54 -6.69 -5.17
C ILE A 51 4.01 -6.75 -5.20
N TYR A 52 3.38 -5.95 -4.35
CA TYR A 52 1.98 -5.58 -4.48
C TYR A 52 1.85 -4.06 -4.27
N CYS A 53 1.16 -3.35 -5.16
CA CYS A 53 1.06 -1.89 -5.09
C CYS A 53 -0.37 -1.38 -5.29
N PRO A 54 -1.24 -1.47 -4.26
CA PRO A 54 -2.60 -0.96 -4.33
C PRO A 54 -2.66 0.57 -4.24
N SER A 55 -3.76 1.13 -4.77
CA SER A 55 -4.19 2.49 -4.47
C SER A 55 -5.24 2.50 -3.37
N ALA A 56 -5.22 3.53 -2.52
CA ALA A 56 -6.18 3.72 -1.45
C ALA A 56 -6.53 5.20 -1.27
N PHE A 57 -7.66 5.46 -0.60
CA PHE A 57 -8.01 6.80 -0.16
C PHE A 57 -7.12 7.23 1.01
N GLY A 58 -6.58 8.45 0.97
CA GLY A 58 -5.78 8.98 2.07
C GLY A 58 -5.93 10.48 2.21
N GLN A 59 -5.54 10.98 3.38
CA GLN A 59 -5.53 12.41 3.69
C GLN A 59 -4.10 12.89 3.91
N PHE A 60 -3.75 14.02 3.32
CA PHE A 60 -2.47 14.68 3.52
C PHE A 60 -2.62 15.90 4.41
N LYS A 61 -1.54 16.23 5.13
CA LYS A 61 -1.40 17.48 5.88
C LYS A 61 -0.05 18.10 5.55
N CYS A 62 -0.06 19.34 5.05
CA CYS A 62 1.18 20.09 4.82
C CYS A 62 1.78 20.49 6.16
N LYS A 63 3.08 20.21 6.36
CA LYS A 63 3.81 20.63 7.57
C LYS A 63 4.03 22.15 7.64
N THR A 64 4.10 22.82 6.49
CA THR A 64 4.41 24.26 6.40
C THR A 64 3.18 25.13 6.56
N CYS A 65 2.12 24.89 5.77
CA CYS A 65 0.92 25.74 5.80
C CYS A 65 -0.28 25.10 6.52
N SER A 66 -0.10 23.93 7.15
CA SER A 66 -1.13 23.17 7.86
C SER A 66 -2.38 22.77 7.06
N LYS A 67 -2.44 23.12 5.76
CA LYS A 67 -3.54 22.74 4.87
C LYS A 67 -3.64 21.22 4.79
N THR A 68 -4.86 20.72 4.88
CA THR A 68 -5.19 19.31 4.64
C THR A 68 -5.88 19.16 3.29
N TRP A 69 -5.68 18.02 2.65
CA TRP A 69 -6.40 17.67 1.42
C TRP A 69 -6.52 16.15 1.29
N PRO A 70 -7.65 15.63 0.78
CA PRO A 70 -7.82 14.22 0.49
C PRO A 70 -7.21 13.85 -0.88
N SER A 71 -6.92 12.57 -1.07
CA SER A 71 -6.64 11.96 -2.37
C SER A 71 -7.29 10.59 -2.43
N ALA A 72 -8.03 10.33 -3.51
CA ALA A 72 -8.61 9.02 -3.80
C ALA A 72 -7.57 7.99 -4.27
N ARG A 73 -6.39 8.46 -4.70
CA ARG A 73 -5.34 7.63 -5.31
C ARG A 73 -4.02 7.86 -4.61
N VAL A 74 -3.88 7.32 -3.41
CA VAL A 74 -2.61 7.21 -2.70
C VAL A 74 -2.05 5.82 -2.95
N MET A 75 -0.87 5.75 -3.57
CA MET A 75 -0.21 4.47 -3.80
C MET A 75 0.45 3.97 -2.52
N VAL A 76 0.27 2.69 -2.24
CA VAL A 76 0.95 1.96 -1.17
C VAL A 76 1.73 0.84 -1.81
N LEU A 77 3.01 0.69 -1.48
CA LEU A 77 3.88 -0.36 -2.00
C LEU A 77 4.19 -1.35 -0.90
N PHE A 78 4.04 -2.64 -1.22
CA PHE A 78 4.43 -3.75 -0.39
C PHE A 78 5.46 -4.60 -1.14
N HIS A 79 6.60 -4.84 -0.50
CA HIS A 79 7.47 -5.96 -0.81
C HIS A 79 7.17 -7.05 0.19
N TYR A 80 6.92 -8.26 -0.27
CA TYR A 80 6.65 -9.39 0.62
C TYR A 80 7.29 -10.67 0.12
N ARG A 81 7.59 -11.56 1.06
CA ARG A 81 8.05 -12.92 0.79
C ARG A 81 7.79 -13.81 1.98
N LEU A 82 7.72 -15.11 1.70
CA LEU A 82 7.81 -16.18 2.68
C LEU A 82 9.06 -16.99 2.37
N GLN A 83 9.92 -17.20 3.38
CA GLN A 83 11.08 -18.09 3.27
C GLN A 83 11.02 -19.12 4.39
N LYS A 84 10.81 -20.39 4.03
CA LYS A 84 10.46 -21.44 4.99
C LYS A 84 9.23 -20.98 5.77
N GLU A 85 9.32 -20.87 7.09
CA GLU A 85 8.21 -20.46 7.97
C GLU A 85 8.29 -19.00 8.43
N ARG A 86 9.13 -18.18 7.76
CA ARG A 86 9.38 -16.78 8.14
C ARG A 86 8.97 -15.84 7.02
N GLY A 87 7.83 -15.19 7.22
CA GLY A 87 7.28 -14.16 6.35
C GLY A 87 7.86 -12.78 6.65
N THR A 88 8.00 -11.96 5.62
CA THR A 88 8.40 -10.56 5.77
C THR A 88 7.58 -9.70 4.83
N VAL A 89 7.02 -8.61 5.35
CA VAL A 89 6.39 -7.53 4.60
C VAL A 89 7.14 -6.24 4.87
N VAL A 90 7.47 -5.49 3.81
CA VAL A 90 8.03 -4.15 3.89
C VAL A 90 7.13 -3.20 3.13
N MET A 91 6.67 -2.15 3.79
CA MET A 91 5.70 -1.20 3.27
C MET A 91 6.32 0.18 3.03
N ARG A 92 5.91 0.83 1.93
CA ARG A 92 6.13 2.25 1.65
C ARG A 92 4.83 2.95 1.29
N ARG A 93 4.66 4.18 1.77
CA ARG A 93 3.53 5.06 1.43
C ARG A 93 4.02 6.21 0.56
N PHE A 94 3.46 6.36 -0.64
CA PHE A 94 3.78 7.48 -1.51
C PHE A 94 3.06 8.75 -1.06
N GLY A 95 3.80 9.85 -1.05
CA GLY A 95 3.32 11.16 -0.62
C GLY A 95 2.77 12.01 -1.76
N GLN A 96 2.26 13.18 -1.38
CA GLN A 96 1.84 14.21 -2.33
C GLN A 96 2.35 15.58 -1.89
N LYS A 97 2.80 16.40 -2.84
CA LYS A 97 3.21 17.78 -2.57
C LYS A 97 1.99 18.66 -2.28
N CYS A 98 2.18 19.63 -1.39
CA CYS A 98 1.15 20.64 -1.16
C CYS A 98 1.07 21.58 -2.38
N ARG A 99 -0.12 21.72 -2.98
CA ARG A 99 -0.35 22.62 -4.11
C ARG A 99 0.06 24.08 -3.86
N ARG A 100 -0.03 24.57 -2.62
CA ARG A 100 0.31 25.95 -2.26
C ARG A 100 1.82 26.14 -2.07
N CYS A 101 2.47 25.22 -1.36
CA CYS A 101 3.86 25.39 -0.96
C CYS A 101 4.84 24.77 -1.95
N ASN A 102 4.41 23.77 -2.72
CA ASN A 102 5.22 22.97 -3.63
C ASN A 102 6.54 22.41 -3.03
N GLY A 103 6.58 22.25 -1.70
CA GLY A 103 7.73 21.72 -0.96
C GLY A 103 7.82 20.19 -0.98
N ASP A 104 8.32 19.62 0.11
CA ASP A 104 8.46 18.18 0.27
C ASP A 104 7.12 17.43 0.22
N PHE A 105 7.21 16.13 -0.10
CA PHE A 105 6.06 15.24 -0.11
C PHE A 105 5.50 15.06 1.31
N ALA A 106 4.22 15.41 1.49
CA ALA A 106 3.49 15.09 2.69
C ALA A 106 3.17 13.59 2.72
N ARG A 107 3.34 12.96 3.88
CA ARG A 107 2.98 11.54 4.06
C ARG A 107 1.47 11.41 4.27
N PRO A 108 0.83 10.39 3.70
CA PRO A 108 -0.60 10.17 3.83
C PRO A 108 -0.95 9.59 5.20
N GLY A 109 -2.04 10.09 5.78
CA GLY A 109 -2.81 9.45 6.83
C GLY A 109 -3.94 8.61 6.24
N PHE A 110 -4.26 7.50 6.89
CA PHE A 110 -5.32 6.56 6.51
C PHE A 110 -6.25 6.35 7.70
N SER A 111 -7.54 6.16 7.43
CA SER A 111 -8.47 5.70 8.47
C SER A 111 -8.26 4.20 8.73
N PRO A 112 -8.58 3.69 9.94
CA PRO A 112 -8.44 2.27 10.25
C PRO A 112 -9.12 1.35 9.23
N ARG A 113 -10.34 1.70 8.80
CA ARG A 113 -11.08 0.96 7.77
C ARG A 113 -10.31 0.84 6.44
N VAL A 114 -9.69 1.93 5.98
CA VAL A 114 -8.90 1.89 4.72
C VAL A 114 -7.64 1.05 4.89
N VAL A 115 -7.00 1.10 6.08
CA VAL A 115 -5.85 0.25 6.40
C VAL A 115 -6.22 -1.23 6.31
N GLU A 116 -7.33 -1.60 6.95
CA GLU A 116 -7.88 -2.96 6.94
C GLU A 116 -8.19 -3.44 5.52
N GLU A 117 -8.92 -2.65 4.72
CA GLU A 117 -9.25 -2.98 3.32
C GLU A 117 -7.99 -3.22 2.45
N VAL A 118 -6.93 -2.43 2.66
CA VAL A 118 -5.67 -2.60 1.92
C VAL A 118 -4.91 -3.85 2.37
N LEU A 119 -4.90 -4.12 3.68
CA LEU A 119 -4.18 -5.26 4.26
C LEU A 119 -4.87 -6.59 3.97
N LEU A 120 -6.20 -6.66 3.98
CA LEU A 120 -6.97 -7.84 3.55
C LEU A 120 -6.56 -8.26 2.14
N LYS A 121 -6.48 -7.29 1.21
CA LYS A 121 -6.02 -7.56 -0.16
C LYS A 121 -4.57 -8.04 -0.21
N LEU A 122 -3.69 -7.48 0.62
CA LEU A 122 -2.32 -7.95 0.74
C LEU A 122 -2.29 -9.41 1.23
N ILE A 123 -3.09 -9.75 2.23
CA ILE A 123 -3.19 -11.12 2.77
C ILE A 123 -3.72 -12.07 1.70
N SER A 124 -4.73 -11.70 0.92
CA SER A 124 -5.18 -12.49 -0.23
C SER A 124 -4.04 -12.74 -1.23
N LYS A 125 -3.20 -11.72 -1.49
CA LYS A 125 -1.99 -11.89 -2.34
C LYS A 125 -0.94 -12.79 -1.69
N ILE A 126 -0.80 -12.77 -0.36
CA ILE A 126 0.10 -13.66 0.39
C ILE A 126 -0.41 -15.11 0.29
N ARG A 127 -1.69 -15.37 0.58
CA ARG A 127 -2.35 -16.69 0.45
C ARG A 127 -2.10 -17.30 -0.92
N LYS A 128 -2.45 -16.56 -1.97
CA LYS A 128 -2.24 -16.99 -3.36
C LYS A 128 -0.77 -17.23 -3.70
N ASN A 129 0.11 -16.27 -3.41
CA ASN A 129 1.46 -16.29 -3.96
C ASN A 129 2.51 -16.98 -3.07
N CYS A 130 2.24 -17.19 -1.79
CA CYS A 130 3.15 -17.83 -0.84
C CYS A 130 2.68 -19.23 -0.45
N TYR A 131 1.37 -19.46 -0.39
CA TYR A 131 0.79 -20.75 0.02
C TYR A 131 0.13 -21.53 -1.11
N GLY A 132 -0.05 -20.91 -2.28
CA GLY A 132 -0.59 -21.58 -3.46
C GLY A 132 -2.09 -21.84 -3.40
N GLU A 133 -2.81 -21.13 -2.53
CA GLU A 133 -4.26 -21.22 -2.47
C GLU A 133 -4.90 -20.68 -3.75
N GLU A 134 -5.94 -21.38 -4.22
CA GLU A 134 -6.71 -20.97 -5.38
C GLU A 134 -7.47 -19.68 -5.09
N ASP A 135 -7.53 -18.81 -6.09
CA ASP A 135 -8.28 -17.56 -6.02
C ASP A 135 -9.77 -17.94 -6.09
N GLU A 136 -10.44 -18.09 -4.94
CA GLU A 136 -11.90 -18.11 -4.88
C GLU A 136 -12.40 -16.72 -5.32
N GLY A 137 -12.44 -16.51 -6.64
CA GLY A 137 -13.17 -15.47 -7.35
C GLY A 137 -13.16 -14.08 -6.74
N GLY A 138 -12.19 -13.26 -7.11
CA GLY A 138 -12.28 -11.84 -6.79
C GLY A 138 -11.20 -11.00 -7.41
N GLY A 139 -11.25 -10.81 -8.74
CA GLY A 139 -10.61 -9.67 -9.38
C GLY A 139 -10.83 -8.45 -8.48
N CYS A 140 -9.75 -7.79 -8.10
CA CYS A 140 -9.74 -6.78 -7.04
C CYS A 140 -10.46 -5.51 -7.51
N SER A 141 -11.79 -5.60 -7.69
CA SER A 141 -12.69 -4.48 -7.88
C SER A 141 -12.81 -3.78 -6.53
N SER A 142 -11.82 -2.94 -6.22
CA SER A 142 -12.19 -1.67 -5.59
C SER A 142 -12.91 -0.83 -6.65
N GLU A 143 -14.13 -1.22 -6.99
CA GLU A 143 -15.13 -0.23 -7.36
C GLU A 143 -15.45 0.54 -6.09
N SER A 144 -14.59 1.51 -5.79
CA SER A 144 -15.09 2.68 -5.09
C SER A 144 -16.11 3.29 -6.04
N THR A 145 -17.40 3.07 -5.80
CA THR A 145 -18.54 3.74 -6.46
C THR A 145 -18.55 5.26 -6.25
N VAL A 146 -17.46 5.82 -5.70
CA VAL A 146 -17.25 7.25 -5.56
C VAL A 146 -16.68 7.76 -6.88
N VAL A 147 -17.55 8.34 -7.70
CA VAL A 147 -17.17 9.15 -8.86
C VAL A 147 -16.40 10.37 -8.36
N TRP A 148 -15.07 10.26 -8.35
CA TRP A 148 -14.20 11.39 -8.02
C TRP A 148 -14.10 12.31 -9.22
N THR A 149 -14.78 13.45 -9.12
CA THR A 149 -14.91 14.45 -10.19
C THR A 149 -13.66 15.29 -10.43
N LYS A 150 -12.63 15.19 -9.57
CA LYS A 150 -11.38 15.94 -9.73
C LYS A 150 -10.29 15.06 -10.34
N PRO A 151 -9.62 15.50 -11.41
CA PRO A 151 -8.54 14.75 -12.02
C PRO A 151 -7.37 14.59 -11.04
N HIS A 152 -6.74 13.42 -11.10
CA HIS A 152 -5.54 13.14 -10.32
C HIS A 152 -4.41 14.12 -10.68
N GLU A 153 -3.96 14.93 -9.71
CA GLU A 153 -2.86 15.88 -9.89
C GLU A 153 -1.51 15.15 -9.92
N SER A 154 -1.17 14.59 -11.09
CA SER A 154 0.04 13.78 -11.32
C SER A 154 1.35 14.51 -11.02
N SER A 155 1.41 15.81 -11.29
CA SER A 155 2.59 16.65 -11.01
C SER A 155 2.94 16.78 -9.52
N LEU A 156 1.96 16.56 -8.64
CA LEU A 156 2.15 16.63 -7.18
C LEU A 156 2.35 15.26 -6.55
N CYS A 157 2.10 14.16 -7.27
CA CYS A 157 2.10 12.81 -6.74
C CYS A 157 3.50 12.15 -6.78
N GLU A 158 4.01 11.67 -5.64
CA GLU A 158 5.30 10.98 -5.56
C GLU A 158 5.33 9.70 -6.43
N ALA A 159 4.21 8.98 -6.49
CA ALA A 159 4.10 7.77 -7.28
C ALA A 159 4.07 8.05 -8.81
N CYS A 160 3.47 9.16 -9.24
CA CYS A 160 3.54 9.59 -10.64
C CYS A 160 4.95 9.99 -11.06
N ALA A 161 5.69 10.69 -10.18
CA ALA A 161 7.09 11.03 -10.44
C ALA A 161 7.97 9.78 -10.64
N LYS A 162 7.53 8.63 -10.11
CA LYS A 162 8.15 7.31 -10.26
C LYS A 162 7.51 6.43 -11.35
N GLY A 163 6.53 6.94 -12.08
CA GLY A 163 5.82 6.21 -13.14
C GLY A 163 5.01 5.01 -12.64
N ILE A 164 4.53 5.04 -11.37
CA ILE A 164 3.82 3.92 -10.73
C ILE A 164 2.31 4.01 -10.99
N CYS A 165 1.71 5.20 -10.88
CA CYS A 165 0.26 5.35 -11.03
C CYS A 165 -0.26 4.74 -12.34
N SER A 166 0.44 4.96 -13.47
CA SER A 166 0.02 4.50 -14.80
C SER A 166 0.00 2.97 -14.98
N LYS A 167 0.69 2.21 -14.12
CA LYS A 167 0.79 0.75 -14.22
C LYS A 167 -0.37 0.01 -13.56
N VAL A 168 -1.09 0.66 -12.65
CA VAL A 168 -2.20 0.07 -11.89
C VAL A 168 -3.43 -0.20 -12.78
N ASP A 169 -3.50 0.45 -13.94
CA ASP A 169 -4.57 0.26 -14.91
C ASP A 169 -4.32 -0.94 -15.86
N GLN A 170 -3.12 -1.55 -15.86
CA GLN A 170 -2.73 -2.61 -16.81
C GLN A 170 -2.79 -4.06 -16.28
N ASP A 171 -2.97 -4.28 -14.97
CA ASP A 171 -3.25 -5.61 -14.39
C ASP A 171 -4.77 -5.87 -14.32
N ARG A 172 -5.50 -5.42 -15.36
CA ARG A 172 -6.97 -5.48 -15.48
C ARG A 172 -7.43 -6.16 -16.76
N SER A 173 -6.52 -6.85 -17.46
CA SER A 173 -6.79 -7.52 -18.73
C SER A 173 -5.91 -8.77 -18.87
N ALA A 174 -6.12 -9.74 -17.99
CA ALA A 174 -5.75 -11.14 -18.20
C ALA A 174 -6.65 -12.01 -17.32
#